data_AF-A0A382ZLW6-F1
#
_entry.id   AF-A0A382ZLW6-F1
#
_cell.length_a   1.000
_cell.length_b   1.000
_cell.length_c   1.000
_cell.angle_alpha   90.00
_cell.angle_beta   90.00
_cell.angle_gamma   90.00
#
_symmetry.space_group_name_H-M   'P 1'
#
loop_
_entity.id
_entity.type
_entity.pdbx_description
1 polymer ?
#
loop_
_entity_poly.entity_id
_entity_poly.type
_entity_poly.pdbx_seq_one_letter_code
_entity_poly.pdbx_strand_id
1 'polypeptide(L)'
;GDYNIAVGYNALTTNTTGNYNTAVGAEVLLSNTTGTRNTASGRGALYSNSTGYDNTASGYHTLYSNTTGNYNTASGRSALYYNTTGSNNTTSGYYALVSNTTGVDNTALGHEAGDVITTGSQNVIIGSGSDPSANSGTNQIVIGKGATGQADNSVVLGNADVTAVYASQDAGATLHAGSLNLGGTAVTSTAAELNLLDGVTALATSVNGLSDALIETNSIYIGNDPSSTTDDAQHNVAIGINALDAVTTGDQNVAIG
;
A
#
# COMPACT_ATOMS: atom_id res chain seq x y z
N GLY A 1 -28.82 -31.10 -13.96
CA GLY A 1 -28.24 -31.13 -12.60
C GLY A 1 -29.32 -30.86 -11.56
N ASP A 2 -28.99 -31.11 -10.30
CA ASP A 2 -29.89 -31.07 -9.15
C ASP A 2 -29.75 -29.77 -8.34
N TYR A 3 -30.78 -29.45 -7.55
CA TYR A 3 -30.80 -28.32 -6.61
C TYR A 3 -30.53 -26.94 -7.24
N ASN A 4 -31.08 -26.67 -8.43
CA ASN A 4 -30.95 -25.39 -9.10
C ASN A 4 -32.23 -24.55 -8.95
N ILE A 5 -32.08 -23.22 -8.81
CA ILE A 5 -33.17 -22.24 -8.86
C ILE A 5 -32.97 -21.39 -10.12
N ALA A 6 -33.98 -21.32 -10.99
CA ALA A 6 -33.94 -20.49 -12.20
C ALA A 6 -35.25 -19.70 -12.33
N VAL A 7 -35.15 -18.37 -12.27
CA VAL A 7 -36.30 -17.45 -12.33
C VAL A 7 -35.99 -16.33 -13.31
N GLY A 8 -36.69 -16.30 -14.44
CA GLY A 8 -36.54 -15.26 -15.46
C GLY A 8 -36.42 -15.83 -16.87
N TYR A 9 -36.52 -14.95 -17.86
CA TYR A 9 -36.39 -15.33 -19.28
C TYR A 9 -34.99 -15.88 -19.56
N ASN A 10 -34.91 -17.10 -20.11
CA ASN A 10 -33.65 -17.80 -20.43
C ASN A 10 -32.65 -17.89 -19.26
N ALA A 11 -33.11 -17.98 -18.01
CA ALA A 11 -32.24 -18.27 -16.88
C ALA A 11 -31.80 -19.75 -16.90
N LEU A 12 -30.50 -20.02 -16.86
CA LEU A 12 -29.90 -21.36 -16.68
C LEU A 12 -30.28 -22.42 -17.75
N THR A 13 -30.66 -22.02 -18.97
CA THR A 13 -31.26 -22.95 -19.96
C THR A 13 -30.29 -23.95 -20.58
N THR A 14 -28.98 -23.69 -20.61
CA THR A 14 -27.99 -24.63 -21.20
C THR A 14 -27.38 -25.59 -20.18
N ASN A 15 -27.82 -25.55 -18.92
CA ASN A 15 -27.22 -26.34 -17.85
C ASN A 15 -27.45 -27.83 -18.05
N THR A 16 -26.37 -28.60 -18.20
CA THR A 16 -26.43 -30.06 -18.40
C THR A 16 -26.27 -30.77 -17.07
N THR A 17 -25.12 -30.65 -16.42
CA THR A 17 -24.77 -31.37 -15.19
C THR A 17 -24.48 -30.47 -13.98
N GLY A 18 -24.48 -29.14 -14.15
CA GLY A 18 -24.24 -28.20 -13.06
C GLY A 18 -25.30 -28.28 -11.95
N ASN A 19 -24.85 -28.29 -10.70
CA ASN A 19 -25.67 -28.41 -9.49
C ASN A 19 -25.54 -27.16 -8.61
N TYR A 20 -26.54 -26.91 -7.76
CA TYR A 20 -26.53 -25.86 -6.74
C TYR A 20 -26.38 -24.43 -7.27
N ASN A 21 -26.93 -24.14 -8.45
CA ASN A 21 -26.92 -22.79 -9.02
C ASN A 21 -28.21 -22.03 -8.69
N THR A 22 -28.09 -20.75 -8.36
CA THR A 22 -29.23 -19.82 -8.20
C THR A 22 -29.12 -18.74 -9.28
N ALA A 23 -30.11 -18.67 -10.17
CA ALA A 23 -30.18 -17.74 -11.30
C ALA A 23 -31.49 -16.94 -11.24
N VAL A 24 -31.40 -15.64 -10.94
CA VAL A 24 -32.58 -14.75 -10.81
C VAL A 24 -32.45 -13.52 -11.70
N GLY A 25 -33.17 -13.51 -12.81
CA GLY A 25 -33.15 -12.43 -13.81
C GLY A 25 -33.20 -12.98 -15.23
N ALA A 26 -33.31 -12.08 -16.22
CA ALA A 26 -33.23 -12.47 -17.62
C ALA A 26 -31.78 -12.81 -18.01
N GLU A 27 -31.59 -13.90 -18.74
CA GLU A 27 -30.31 -14.32 -19.33
C GLU A 27 -29.19 -14.56 -18.29
N VAL A 28 -29.58 -14.91 -17.07
CA VAL A 28 -28.65 -15.21 -15.98
C VAL A 28 -28.13 -16.64 -16.11
N LEU A 29 -26.80 -16.83 -16.02
CA LEU A 29 -26.16 -18.13 -16.20
C LEU A 29 -26.57 -18.83 -17.52
N LEU A 30 -26.84 -18.04 -18.58
CA LEU A 30 -27.41 -18.54 -19.83
C LEU A 30 -26.59 -19.68 -20.43
N SER A 31 -25.26 -19.52 -20.44
CA SER A 31 -24.31 -20.45 -21.09
C SER A 31 -23.72 -21.50 -20.15
N ASN A 32 -24.23 -21.63 -18.91
CA ASN A 32 -23.71 -22.59 -17.94
C ASN A 32 -23.95 -24.01 -18.44
N THR A 33 -22.90 -24.83 -18.52
CA THR A 33 -23.00 -26.25 -18.91
C THR A 33 -22.78 -27.15 -17.70
N THR A 34 -21.61 -27.05 -17.06
CA THR A 34 -21.22 -27.91 -15.92
C THR A 34 -20.85 -27.13 -14.66
N GLY A 35 -20.83 -25.78 -14.72
CA GLY A 35 -20.53 -24.93 -13.56
C GLY A 35 -21.48 -25.19 -12.37
N THR A 36 -20.93 -25.15 -11.16
CA THR A 36 -21.65 -25.48 -9.92
C THR A 36 -21.55 -24.37 -8.89
N ARG A 37 -22.51 -24.31 -7.95
CA ARG A 37 -22.47 -23.41 -6.78
C ARG A 37 -22.36 -21.93 -7.15
N ASN A 38 -22.92 -21.52 -8.29
CA ASN A 38 -22.97 -20.11 -8.68
C ASN A 38 -24.26 -19.44 -8.18
N THR A 39 -24.16 -18.25 -7.64
CA THR A 39 -25.31 -17.41 -7.24
C THR A 39 -25.30 -16.13 -8.05
N ALA A 40 -26.30 -15.93 -8.90
CA ALA A 40 -26.38 -14.79 -9.79
C ALA A 40 -27.76 -14.13 -9.77
N SER A 41 -27.77 -12.80 -9.67
CA SER A 41 -28.98 -11.99 -9.76
C SER A 41 -28.76 -10.70 -10.56
N GLY A 42 -29.72 -10.37 -11.41
CA GLY A 42 -29.67 -9.21 -12.31
C GLY A 42 -29.49 -9.63 -13.76
N ARG A 43 -30.05 -8.86 -14.71
CA ARG A 43 -30.04 -9.23 -16.13
C ARG A 43 -28.62 -9.46 -16.63
N GLY A 44 -28.38 -10.62 -17.26
CA GLY A 44 -27.10 -11.03 -17.83
C GLY A 44 -25.97 -11.28 -16.82
N ALA A 45 -26.27 -11.42 -15.52
CA ALA A 45 -25.26 -11.81 -14.55
C ALA A 45 -24.73 -13.23 -14.86
N LEU A 46 -23.40 -13.40 -14.90
CA LEU A 46 -22.72 -14.65 -15.31
C LEU A 46 -23.20 -15.23 -16.67
N TYR A 47 -23.60 -14.38 -17.62
CA TYR A 47 -24.18 -14.79 -18.91
C TYR A 47 -23.35 -15.87 -19.65
N SER A 48 -22.03 -15.68 -19.72
CA SER A 48 -21.11 -16.54 -20.49
C SER A 48 -20.49 -17.68 -19.68
N ASN A 49 -20.84 -17.85 -18.40
CA ASN A 49 -20.21 -18.85 -17.54
C ASN A 49 -20.43 -20.23 -18.11
N SER A 50 -19.39 -21.01 -18.41
CA SER A 50 -19.54 -22.35 -19.00
C SER A 50 -19.26 -23.44 -17.97
N THR A 51 -18.09 -23.39 -17.33
CA THR A 51 -17.63 -24.37 -16.33
C THR A 51 -17.19 -23.74 -15.01
N GLY A 52 -17.14 -22.41 -14.93
CA GLY A 52 -16.79 -21.69 -13.71
C GLY A 52 -17.72 -22.02 -12.53
N TYR A 53 -17.17 -22.06 -11.33
CA TYR A 53 -17.88 -22.47 -10.12
C TYR A 53 -17.57 -21.57 -8.92
N ASP A 54 -18.45 -21.63 -7.91
CA ASP A 54 -18.36 -20.82 -6.69
C ASP A 54 -18.31 -19.29 -6.96
N ASN A 55 -18.99 -18.80 -8.00
CA ASN A 55 -19.08 -17.36 -8.28
C ASN A 55 -20.37 -16.74 -7.71
N THR A 56 -20.26 -15.53 -7.16
CA THR A 56 -21.40 -14.70 -6.73
C THR A 56 -21.45 -13.42 -7.56
N ALA A 57 -22.55 -13.19 -8.28
CA ALA A 57 -22.73 -12.03 -9.15
C ALA A 57 -24.06 -11.32 -8.85
N SER A 58 -24.01 -10.05 -8.49
CA SER A 58 -25.22 -9.26 -8.19
C SER A 58 -25.20 -7.92 -8.90
N GLY A 59 -26.03 -7.77 -9.94
CA GLY A 59 -26.16 -6.55 -10.72
C GLY A 59 -26.39 -6.79 -12.21
N TYR A 60 -26.66 -5.70 -12.93
CA TYR A 60 -26.80 -5.74 -14.38
C TYR A 60 -25.44 -6.04 -15.03
N HIS A 61 -25.36 -7.13 -15.80
CA HIS A 61 -24.15 -7.58 -16.50
C HIS A 61 -22.90 -7.76 -15.61
N THR A 62 -23.09 -8.10 -14.34
CA THR A 62 -21.99 -8.45 -13.44
C THR A 62 -21.37 -9.80 -13.85
N LEU A 63 -20.04 -9.88 -13.99
CA LEU A 63 -19.34 -11.08 -14.48
C LEU A 63 -19.86 -11.61 -15.83
N TYR A 64 -20.35 -10.74 -16.71
CA TYR A 64 -21.02 -11.11 -17.97
C TYR A 64 -20.21 -12.07 -18.85
N SER A 65 -18.90 -11.83 -18.98
CA SER A 65 -18.01 -12.58 -19.88
C SER A 65 -17.29 -13.74 -19.21
N ASN A 66 -17.55 -14.03 -17.92
CA ASN A 66 -16.85 -15.10 -17.19
C ASN A 66 -17.08 -16.42 -17.92
N THR A 67 -16.04 -17.20 -18.22
CA THR A 67 -16.19 -18.52 -18.86
C THR A 67 -15.80 -19.63 -17.90
N THR A 68 -14.57 -19.59 -17.38
CA THR A 68 -14.02 -20.62 -16.48
C THR A 68 -13.44 -20.07 -15.17
N GLY A 69 -13.54 -18.76 -14.95
CA GLY A 69 -13.10 -18.13 -13.70
C GLY A 69 -13.93 -18.63 -12.51
N ASN A 70 -13.25 -18.83 -11.38
CA ASN A 70 -13.84 -19.41 -10.16
C ASN A 70 -13.68 -18.47 -8.97
N TYR A 71 -14.51 -18.68 -7.95
CA TYR A 71 -14.39 -17.99 -6.66
C TYR A 71 -14.44 -16.45 -6.77
N ASN A 72 -15.11 -15.89 -7.79
CA ASN A 72 -15.26 -14.45 -7.91
C ASN A 72 -16.52 -13.99 -7.17
N THR A 73 -16.42 -12.90 -6.42
CA THR A 73 -17.56 -12.24 -5.77
C THR A 73 -17.66 -10.82 -6.31
N ALA A 74 -18.72 -10.51 -7.05
CA ALA A 74 -18.92 -9.21 -7.67
C ALA A 74 -20.32 -8.65 -7.41
N SER A 75 -20.38 -7.38 -7.03
CA SER A 75 -21.63 -6.63 -6.88
C SER A 75 -21.52 -5.26 -7.52
N GLY A 76 -22.54 -4.88 -8.29
CA GLY A 76 -22.60 -3.62 -9.02
C GLY A 76 -22.74 -3.83 -10.52
N ARG A 77 -23.36 -2.85 -11.18
CA ARG A 77 -23.55 -2.89 -12.63
C ARG A 77 -22.19 -2.94 -13.34
N SER A 78 -22.04 -3.94 -14.21
CA SER A 78 -20.84 -4.19 -15.01
C SER A 78 -19.55 -4.44 -14.19
N ALA A 79 -19.66 -4.75 -12.90
CA ALA A 79 -18.48 -5.19 -12.14
C ALA A 79 -17.92 -6.50 -12.74
N LEU A 80 -16.60 -6.56 -12.98
CA LEU A 80 -15.92 -7.67 -13.65
C LEU A 80 -16.53 -8.07 -15.01
N TYR A 81 -17.08 -7.12 -15.77
CA TYR A 81 -17.81 -7.41 -17.03
C TYR A 81 -17.01 -8.26 -18.03
N TYR A 82 -15.74 -7.93 -18.26
CA TYR A 82 -14.88 -8.61 -19.23
C TYR A 82 -14.07 -9.78 -18.66
N ASN A 83 -14.30 -10.19 -17.40
CA ASN A 83 -13.55 -11.30 -16.79
C ASN A 83 -13.79 -12.56 -17.60
N THR A 84 -12.76 -13.27 -18.04
CA THR A 84 -12.91 -14.54 -18.78
C THR A 84 -12.48 -15.72 -17.92
N THR A 85 -11.22 -15.72 -17.47
CA THR A 85 -10.62 -16.81 -16.68
C THR A 85 -10.07 -16.38 -15.33
N GLY A 86 -10.06 -15.06 -15.04
CA GLY A 86 -9.66 -14.52 -13.75
C GLY A 86 -10.47 -15.12 -12.60
N SER A 87 -9.79 -15.42 -11.50
CA SER A 87 -10.34 -16.13 -10.33
C SER A 87 -9.98 -15.40 -9.04
N ASN A 88 -10.73 -15.69 -7.97
CA ASN A 88 -10.54 -15.11 -6.63
C ASN A 88 -10.64 -13.58 -6.57
N ASN A 89 -11.35 -12.94 -7.50
CA ASN A 89 -11.54 -11.49 -7.47
C ASN A 89 -12.75 -11.12 -6.60
N THR A 90 -12.59 -10.12 -5.74
CA THR A 90 -13.67 -9.54 -4.92
C THR A 90 -13.92 -8.10 -5.36
N THR A 91 -15.15 -7.76 -5.73
CA THR A 91 -15.46 -6.46 -6.31
C THR A 91 -16.81 -5.92 -5.87
N SER A 92 -16.85 -4.64 -5.52
CA SER A 92 -18.09 -3.91 -5.23
C SER A 92 -18.04 -2.49 -5.80
N GLY A 93 -18.91 -2.21 -6.76
CA GLY A 93 -19.00 -0.88 -7.38
C GLY A 93 -19.55 -0.91 -8.80
N TYR A 94 -20.06 0.23 -9.26
CA TYR A 94 -20.38 0.44 -10.68
C TYR A 94 -19.06 0.43 -11.48
N TYR A 95 -18.95 -0.46 -12.47
CA TYR A 95 -17.76 -0.57 -13.35
C TYR A 95 -16.43 -0.89 -12.65
N ALA A 96 -16.43 -1.36 -11.40
CA ALA A 96 -15.21 -1.80 -10.74
C ALA A 96 -14.63 -3.07 -11.42
N LEU A 97 -13.32 -3.09 -11.65
CA LEU A 97 -12.59 -4.11 -12.43
C LEU A 97 -13.24 -4.45 -13.78
N VAL A 98 -13.94 -3.52 -14.43
CA VAL A 98 -14.71 -3.81 -15.65
C VAL A 98 -13.86 -4.47 -16.74
N SER A 99 -12.59 -4.05 -16.88
CA SER A 99 -11.67 -4.50 -17.93
C SER A 99 -10.87 -5.77 -17.57
N ASN A 100 -11.04 -6.32 -16.37
CA ASN A 100 -10.28 -7.50 -15.97
C ASN A 100 -10.59 -8.65 -16.92
N THR A 101 -9.59 -9.35 -17.42
CA THR A 101 -9.77 -10.52 -18.31
C THR A 101 -9.25 -11.79 -17.64
N THR A 102 -7.98 -11.79 -17.23
CA THR A 102 -7.31 -12.96 -16.63
C THR A 102 -6.69 -12.66 -15.27
N GLY A 103 -6.74 -11.41 -14.78
CA GLY A 103 -6.19 -11.03 -13.48
C GLY A 103 -6.85 -11.81 -12.33
N VAL A 104 -6.04 -12.16 -11.33
CA VAL A 104 -6.46 -12.98 -10.19
C VAL A 104 -6.19 -12.27 -8.87
N ASP A 105 -6.91 -12.68 -7.82
CA ASP A 105 -6.70 -12.23 -6.44
C ASP A 105 -6.78 -10.70 -6.27
N ASN A 106 -7.60 -10.01 -7.07
CA ASN A 106 -7.81 -8.57 -6.91
C ASN A 106 -9.01 -8.26 -6.00
N THR A 107 -8.87 -7.25 -5.15
CA THR A 107 -9.97 -6.64 -4.40
C THR A 107 -10.20 -5.22 -4.90
N ALA A 108 -11.42 -4.89 -5.34
CA ALA A 108 -11.75 -3.56 -5.81
C ALA A 108 -13.06 -3.03 -5.23
N LEU A 109 -13.02 -1.89 -4.54
CA LEU A 109 -14.17 -1.31 -3.85
C LEU A 109 -14.33 0.17 -4.22
N GLY A 110 -15.39 0.51 -4.95
CA GLY A 110 -15.69 1.87 -5.39
C GLY A 110 -16.21 1.95 -6.82
N HIS A 111 -16.83 3.09 -7.18
CA HIS A 111 -17.20 3.38 -8.58
C HIS A 111 -15.93 3.47 -9.43
N GLU A 112 -15.82 2.64 -10.46
CA GLU A 112 -14.65 2.55 -11.37
C GLU A 112 -13.33 2.24 -10.63
N ALA A 113 -13.38 1.51 -9.52
CA ALA A 113 -12.16 1.07 -8.84
C ALA A 113 -11.42 0.01 -9.69
N GLY A 114 -10.18 0.30 -10.08
CA GLY A 114 -9.31 -0.60 -10.85
C GLY A 114 -9.86 -0.94 -12.23
N ASP A 115 -10.65 -0.05 -12.82
CA ASP A 115 -11.37 -0.29 -14.07
C ASP A 115 -10.43 -0.50 -15.27
N VAL A 116 -9.16 -0.08 -15.14
CA VAL A 116 -8.08 -0.31 -16.10
C VAL A 116 -7.38 -1.68 -15.98
N ILE A 117 -7.57 -2.43 -14.90
CA ILE A 117 -6.90 -3.74 -14.71
C ILE A 117 -7.35 -4.70 -15.80
N THR A 118 -6.41 -5.29 -16.54
CA THR A 118 -6.70 -6.31 -17.58
C THR A 118 -6.13 -7.67 -17.19
N THR A 119 -4.86 -7.70 -16.78
CA THR A 119 -4.13 -8.92 -16.37
C THR A 119 -3.45 -8.78 -15.01
N GLY A 120 -3.47 -7.57 -14.43
CA GLY A 120 -2.93 -7.29 -13.10
C GLY A 120 -3.54 -8.18 -12.04
N SER A 121 -2.74 -8.54 -11.04
CA SER A 121 -3.12 -9.54 -10.03
C SER A 121 -2.64 -9.13 -8.65
N GLN A 122 -3.30 -9.64 -7.61
CA GLN A 122 -2.95 -9.38 -6.20
C GLN A 122 -3.05 -7.90 -5.82
N ASN A 123 -3.94 -7.13 -6.44
CA ASN A 123 -4.12 -5.70 -6.11
C ASN A 123 -5.29 -5.48 -5.14
N VAL A 124 -5.13 -4.53 -4.22
CA VAL A 124 -6.20 -4.00 -3.37
C VAL A 124 -6.44 -2.54 -3.78
N ILE A 125 -7.56 -2.28 -4.46
CA ILE A 125 -7.90 -0.98 -5.04
C ILE A 125 -9.19 -0.46 -4.38
N ILE A 126 -9.07 0.55 -3.52
CA ILE A 126 -10.20 1.06 -2.72
C ILE A 126 -10.33 2.56 -2.93
N GLY A 127 -11.43 2.97 -3.57
CA GLY A 127 -11.68 4.37 -3.90
C GLY A 127 -12.45 4.50 -5.20
N SER A 128 -13.23 5.57 -5.33
CA SER A 128 -13.84 5.87 -6.63
C SER A 128 -12.78 6.39 -7.59
N GLY A 129 -12.69 5.76 -8.78
CA GLY A 129 -11.71 6.07 -9.82
C GLY A 129 -10.26 5.87 -9.38
N SER A 130 -10.01 5.01 -8.39
CA SER A 130 -8.64 4.65 -8.01
C SER A 130 -8.12 3.52 -8.87
N ASP A 131 -6.85 3.57 -9.27
CA ASP A 131 -6.26 2.65 -10.23
C ASP A 131 -4.87 2.14 -9.80
N PRO A 132 -4.44 0.96 -10.30
CA PRO A 132 -3.04 0.54 -10.19
C PRO A 132 -2.11 1.44 -11.02
N SER A 133 -0.80 1.24 -10.87
CA SER A 133 0.20 1.93 -11.71
C SER A 133 0.15 1.55 -13.19
N ALA A 134 -0.41 0.38 -13.52
CA ALA A 134 -0.52 -0.14 -14.88
C ALA A 134 -1.64 -1.19 -14.98
N ASN A 135 -2.16 -1.45 -16.19
CA ASN A 135 -3.18 -2.47 -16.44
C ASN A 135 -2.75 -3.89 -16.01
N SER A 136 -1.44 -4.16 -16.04
CA SER A 136 -0.81 -5.40 -15.60
C SER A 136 -0.14 -5.29 -14.23
N GLY A 137 -0.42 -4.21 -13.48
CA GLY A 137 0.20 -3.97 -12.18
C GLY A 137 -0.08 -5.10 -11.20
N THR A 138 0.89 -5.39 -10.33
CA THR A 138 0.81 -6.51 -9.40
C THR A 138 1.19 -6.13 -7.98
N ASN A 139 0.52 -6.78 -7.02
CA ASN A 139 0.83 -6.66 -5.59
C ASN A 139 0.82 -5.19 -5.10
N GLN A 140 -0.19 -4.41 -5.52
CA GLN A 140 -0.35 -3.01 -5.13
C GLN A 140 -1.49 -2.83 -4.13
N ILE A 141 -1.32 -1.95 -3.15
CA ILE A 141 -2.41 -1.47 -2.30
C ILE A 141 -2.62 0.00 -2.60
N VAL A 142 -3.74 0.35 -3.25
CA VAL A 142 -4.07 1.72 -3.63
C VAL A 142 -5.37 2.10 -2.94
N ILE A 143 -5.31 3.06 -2.00
CA ILE A 143 -6.45 3.47 -1.19
C ILE A 143 -6.63 4.98 -1.28
N GLY A 144 -7.80 5.42 -1.73
CA GLY A 144 -8.18 6.83 -1.82
C GLY A 144 -8.92 7.13 -3.12
N LYS A 145 -9.88 8.07 -3.07
CA LYS A 145 -10.59 8.52 -4.29
C LYS A 145 -9.58 9.10 -5.27
N GLY A 146 -9.58 8.61 -6.51
CA GLY A 146 -8.68 9.07 -7.57
C GLY A 146 -7.19 8.78 -7.30
N ALA A 147 -6.86 7.89 -6.36
CA ALA A 147 -5.48 7.49 -6.11
C ALA A 147 -4.97 6.60 -7.26
N THR A 148 -3.71 6.78 -7.66
CA THR A 148 -3.06 5.93 -8.68
C THR A 148 -1.82 5.28 -8.09
N GLY A 149 -1.72 3.95 -8.24
CA GLY A 149 -0.54 3.17 -7.87
C GLY A 149 0.73 3.72 -8.53
N GLN A 150 1.89 3.54 -7.89
CA GLN A 150 3.16 4.09 -8.40
C GLN A 150 4.09 3.01 -8.97
N ALA A 151 4.01 1.78 -8.47
CA ALA A 151 4.81 0.64 -8.92
C ALA A 151 4.22 -0.67 -8.41
N ASP A 152 4.71 -1.80 -8.92
CA ASP A 152 4.43 -3.11 -8.32
C ASP A 152 5.02 -3.22 -6.91
N ASN A 153 4.41 -4.05 -6.07
CA ASN A 153 4.85 -4.27 -4.68
C ASN A 153 4.87 -2.98 -3.86
N SER A 154 3.90 -2.08 -4.08
CA SER A 154 3.86 -0.77 -3.44
C SER A 154 2.51 -0.46 -2.81
N VAL A 155 2.52 0.51 -1.89
CA VAL A 155 1.32 1.03 -1.23
C VAL A 155 1.19 2.52 -1.54
N VAL A 156 0.00 2.94 -1.97
CA VAL A 156 -0.38 4.34 -2.17
C VAL A 156 -1.60 4.65 -1.31
N LEU A 157 -1.46 5.64 -0.43
CA LEU A 157 -2.51 6.12 0.46
C LEU A 157 -2.87 7.57 0.09
N GLY A 158 -3.84 7.71 -0.81
CA GLY A 158 -4.34 9.01 -1.25
C GLY A 158 -3.92 9.43 -2.66
N ASN A 159 -4.51 10.54 -3.09
CA ASN A 159 -4.12 11.27 -4.30
C ASN A 159 -3.33 12.54 -3.90
N ALA A 160 -3.06 13.42 -4.87
CA ALA A 160 -2.34 14.68 -4.63
C ALA A 160 -3.03 15.65 -3.65
N ASP A 161 -4.33 15.45 -3.37
CA ASP A 161 -5.09 16.32 -2.44
C ASP A 161 -4.91 15.90 -0.98
N VAL A 162 -4.30 14.74 -0.69
CA VAL A 162 -4.04 14.30 0.68
C VAL A 162 -2.90 15.12 1.28
N THR A 163 -3.21 15.90 2.32
CA THR A 163 -2.26 16.81 2.98
C THR A 163 -1.58 16.22 4.21
N ALA A 164 -2.13 15.15 4.79
CA ALA A 164 -1.58 14.50 5.98
C ALA A 164 -2.01 13.04 6.04
N VAL A 165 -1.10 12.17 6.50
CA VAL A 165 -1.38 10.78 6.85
C VAL A 165 -1.17 10.62 8.35
N TYR A 166 -2.26 10.42 9.10
CA TYR A 166 -2.21 10.20 10.54
C TYR A 166 -2.14 8.69 10.82
N ALA A 167 -1.04 8.23 11.43
CA ALA A 167 -0.85 6.82 11.75
C ALA A 167 -1.53 6.38 13.07
N SER A 168 -1.82 7.31 13.99
CA SER A 168 -2.65 7.06 15.18
C SER A 168 -3.35 8.35 15.63
N GLN A 169 -4.49 8.21 16.31
CA GLN A 169 -5.19 9.30 16.99
C GLN A 169 -4.73 9.47 18.44
N ASP A 170 -4.36 8.39 19.15
CA ASP A 170 -3.97 8.38 20.56
C ASP A 170 -2.85 7.34 20.85
N ALA A 171 -2.06 7.57 21.90
CA ALA A 171 -0.91 6.74 22.33
C ALA A 171 0.30 6.64 21.36
N GLY A 172 0.29 7.39 20.25
CA GLY A 172 1.34 7.38 19.23
C GLY A 172 1.28 6.14 18.31
N ALA A 173 1.98 6.21 17.18
CA ALA A 173 2.13 5.08 16.25
C ALA A 173 3.62 4.77 16.06
N THR A 174 3.97 3.48 16.09
CA THR A 174 5.31 3.02 15.71
C THR A 174 5.27 2.51 14.28
N LEU A 175 6.12 3.07 13.42
CA LEU A 175 6.31 2.59 12.05
C LEU A 175 7.55 1.68 11.98
N HIS A 176 7.35 0.40 11.67
CA HIS A 176 8.43 -0.56 11.44
C HIS A 176 8.84 -0.55 9.96
N ALA A 177 9.94 0.13 9.64
CA ALA A 177 10.48 0.19 8.29
C ALA A 177 11.98 -0.10 8.29
N GLY A 178 12.48 -0.78 7.25
CA GLY A 178 13.92 -1.01 7.09
C GLY A 178 14.69 0.27 6.76
N SER A 179 14.02 1.23 6.11
CA SER A 179 14.52 2.58 5.84
C SER A 179 13.35 3.55 5.66
N LEU A 180 13.60 4.85 5.89
CA LEU A 180 12.65 5.93 5.64
C LEU A 180 13.32 6.98 4.72
N ASN A 181 12.75 7.19 3.53
CA ASN A 181 13.20 8.23 2.60
C ASN A 181 12.27 9.45 2.68
N LEU A 182 12.82 10.61 3.04
CA LEU A 182 12.08 11.87 3.21
C LEU A 182 12.32 12.87 2.06
N GLY A 183 13.11 12.50 1.05
CA GLY A 183 13.41 13.37 -0.10
C GLY A 183 14.08 14.69 0.27
N GLY A 184 14.82 14.74 1.39
CA GLY A 184 15.45 15.97 1.89
C GLY A 184 14.51 16.90 2.68
N THR A 185 13.28 16.45 3.00
CA THR A 185 12.33 17.23 3.80
C THR A 185 12.77 17.27 5.27
N ALA A 186 12.67 18.44 5.90
CA ALA A 186 12.97 18.61 7.32
C ALA A 186 12.03 17.78 8.20
N VAL A 187 12.59 17.06 9.18
CA VAL A 187 11.84 16.41 10.25
C VAL A 187 11.67 17.40 11.39
N THR A 188 10.44 17.64 11.81
CA THR A 188 10.15 18.39 13.05
C THR A 188 9.72 17.39 14.12
N SER A 189 10.43 17.33 15.23
CA SER A 189 10.07 16.48 16.38
C SER A 189 9.93 17.32 17.63
N THR A 190 8.83 17.12 18.36
CA THR A 190 8.65 17.69 19.71
C THR A 190 9.16 16.75 20.81
N ALA A 191 9.52 15.51 20.45
CA ALA A 191 10.15 14.56 21.36
C ALA A 191 11.65 14.88 21.51
N ALA A 192 12.17 14.74 22.73
CA ALA A 192 13.53 15.15 23.13
C ALA A 192 14.67 14.40 22.41
N GLU A 193 14.38 13.25 21.79
CA GLU A 193 15.38 12.42 21.13
C GLU A 193 14.84 11.95 19.78
N LEU A 194 14.99 12.79 18.76
CA LEU A 194 15.16 12.22 17.43
C LEU A 194 16.53 11.54 17.45
N ASN A 195 16.57 10.22 17.66
CA ASN A 195 17.82 9.45 17.60
C ASN A 195 18.30 9.40 16.14
N LEU A 196 18.85 10.52 15.68
CA LEU A 196 19.57 10.67 14.44
C LEU A 196 20.86 9.87 14.57
N LEU A 197 20.80 8.56 14.31
CA LEU A 197 21.96 7.90 13.70
C LEU A 197 21.92 8.25 12.21
N ASP A 198 22.14 9.52 11.92
CA ASP A 198 22.10 10.01 10.55
C ASP A 198 23.25 9.36 9.78
N GLY A 199 22.89 8.70 8.67
CA GLY A 199 23.83 8.29 7.64
C GLY A 199 23.95 9.39 6.59
N VAL A 200 24.21 10.63 7.00
CA VAL A 200 24.41 11.76 6.09
C VAL A 200 25.86 12.21 6.14
N THR A 201 26.39 12.40 4.94
CA THR A 201 27.54 13.24 4.58
C THR A 201 27.24 14.72 4.88
N ALA A 202 26.67 15.02 6.05
CA ALA A 202 26.70 16.33 6.66
C ALA A 202 27.97 16.36 7.49
N LEU A 203 28.96 17.13 7.06
CA LEU A 203 30.05 17.50 7.94
C LEU A 203 29.40 18.17 9.16
N ALA A 204 29.42 17.51 10.31
CA ALA A 204 28.92 18.06 11.55
C ALA A 204 29.50 19.47 11.73
N THR A 205 28.65 20.50 11.62
CA THR A 205 29.05 21.88 11.94
C THR A 205 29.07 22.09 13.46
N SER A 206 28.50 21.16 14.22
CA SER A 206 28.54 21.03 15.67
C SER A 206 28.34 19.57 16.10
N VAL A 207 28.99 19.13 17.18
CA VAL A 207 28.83 17.82 17.85
C VAL A 207 27.95 18.05 19.08
N ASN A 208 26.73 18.53 18.85
CA ASN A 208 25.75 18.79 19.90
C ASN A 208 24.97 17.50 20.20
N GLY A 209 25.27 16.87 21.33
CA GLY A 209 24.66 15.60 21.76
C GLY A 209 25.60 14.71 22.59
N LEU A 210 26.92 14.91 22.47
CA LEU A 210 27.84 14.52 23.52
C LEU A 210 27.65 15.55 24.64
N SER A 211 27.25 15.12 25.84
CA SER A 211 27.07 16.01 27.00
C SER A 211 28.33 16.80 27.37
N ASP A 212 29.47 16.37 26.82
CA ASP A 212 30.78 16.96 27.01
C ASP A 212 31.35 17.62 25.75
N ALA A 213 30.69 17.83 24.62
CA ALA A 213 31.35 18.51 23.48
C ALA A 213 30.78 19.92 23.23
N LEU A 214 31.66 20.93 23.18
CA LEU A 214 31.35 22.31 22.78
C LEU A 214 31.99 22.57 21.41
N ILE A 215 31.19 22.90 20.40
CA ILE A 215 31.73 23.30 19.10
C ILE A 215 31.52 24.78 18.90
N GLU A 216 32.61 25.47 18.57
CA GLU A 216 32.64 26.90 18.26
C GLU A 216 33.21 27.13 16.86
N THR A 217 33.17 28.36 16.37
CA THR A 217 33.54 28.71 14.99
C THR A 217 35.03 28.41 14.72
N ASN A 218 35.33 27.24 14.14
CA ASN A 218 36.65 26.68 13.77
C ASN A 218 37.38 25.88 14.85
N SER A 219 36.68 25.43 15.89
CA SER A 219 37.29 24.74 17.02
C SER A 219 36.34 23.68 17.57
N ILE A 220 36.88 22.48 17.81
CA ILE A 220 36.15 21.40 18.45
C ILE A 220 36.71 21.26 19.86
N TYR A 221 35.89 21.56 20.86
CA TYR A 221 36.19 21.28 22.26
C TYR A 221 35.45 20.01 22.62
N ILE A 222 36.18 18.89 22.71
CA ILE A 222 35.65 17.70 23.36
C ILE A 222 35.97 17.88 24.85
N GLY A 223 35.00 18.41 25.59
CA GLY A 223 35.01 18.63 27.03
C GLY A 223 34.35 19.94 27.49
N ASN A 224 33.15 20.33 27.01
CA ASN A 224 32.32 21.46 27.52
C ASN A 224 32.52 21.64 29.03
N ASP A 225 33.21 22.72 29.41
CA ASP A 225 33.82 22.99 30.72
C ASP A 225 34.22 21.70 31.44
N PRO A 226 35.47 21.21 31.32
CA PRO A 226 35.89 20.02 32.05
C PRO A 226 35.89 20.41 33.53
N SER A 227 34.74 20.24 34.19
CA SER A 227 34.58 20.51 35.62
C SER A 227 35.53 19.65 36.48
N SER A 228 36.27 18.74 35.83
CA SER A 228 37.44 18.03 36.32
C SER A 228 38.69 18.36 35.50
N THR A 229 39.77 18.74 36.18
CA THR A 229 41.13 18.80 35.63
C THR A 229 41.57 17.43 35.07
N THR A 230 42.16 17.40 33.88
CA THR A 230 42.74 16.20 33.24
C THR A 230 44.27 16.28 33.25
N ASP A 231 44.91 15.50 34.11
CA ASP A 231 46.37 15.36 34.16
C ASP A 231 46.79 14.26 33.14
N ASP A 232 47.74 14.55 32.24
CA ASP A 232 48.31 13.68 31.19
C ASP A 232 47.66 13.68 29.78
N ALA A 233 46.97 14.74 29.39
CA ALA A 233 46.53 14.89 28.00
C ALA A 233 47.75 15.20 27.10
N GLN A 234 48.06 14.36 26.08
CA GLN A 234 49.19 14.55 25.15
C GLN A 234 48.72 14.73 23.70
N HIS A 235 49.35 15.63 22.93
CA HIS A 235 49.02 15.98 21.52
C HIS A 235 47.62 16.60 21.27
N ASN A 236 47.07 17.30 22.24
CA ASN A 236 45.76 17.93 22.11
C ASN A 236 45.85 19.28 21.36
N VAL A 237 44.85 19.60 20.54
CA VAL A 237 44.59 20.96 20.07
C VAL A 237 43.38 21.48 20.84
N ALA A 238 43.65 22.09 21.97
CA ALA A 238 42.66 22.77 22.78
C ALA A 238 42.71 24.26 22.42
N ILE A 239 41.56 24.83 22.13
CA ILE A 239 41.42 26.22 21.66
C ILE A 239 40.71 26.97 22.77
N GLY A 240 41.04 28.21 23.11
CA GLY A 240 40.35 28.99 24.16
C GLY A 240 41.16 29.20 25.44
N ILE A 241 40.99 30.40 26.03
CA ILE A 241 41.87 30.99 27.07
C ILE A 241 42.07 30.16 28.35
N ASN A 242 41.09 29.31 28.68
CA ASN A 242 41.14 28.39 29.82
C ASN A 242 40.97 26.92 29.38
N ALA A 243 40.96 26.63 28.07
CA ALA A 243 40.69 25.30 27.55
C ALA A 243 41.78 24.27 27.88
N LEU A 244 42.96 24.77 28.30
CA LEU A 244 44.03 23.98 28.89
C LEU A 244 44.29 24.30 30.35
N ASP A 245 43.52 25.18 30.99
CA ASP A 245 43.65 25.39 32.44
C ASP A 245 43.28 24.13 33.23
N ALA A 246 42.45 23.27 32.62
CA ALA A 246 42.17 21.93 33.13
C ALA A 246 43.29 20.90 32.81
N VAL A 247 44.24 21.21 31.94
CA VAL A 247 45.35 20.30 31.54
C VAL A 247 46.62 20.69 32.29
N THR A 248 46.92 20.01 33.41
CA THR A 248 48.05 20.44 34.29
C THR A 248 49.40 19.81 33.94
N THR A 249 49.42 18.66 33.27
CA THR A 249 50.63 17.97 32.75
C THR A 249 50.37 17.37 31.37
N GLY A 250 51.34 17.46 30.45
CA GLY A 250 51.26 16.84 29.12
C GLY A 250 52.25 17.39 28.11
N ASP A 251 52.75 16.51 27.23
CA ASP A 251 53.75 16.84 26.23
C ASP A 251 53.13 17.09 24.85
N GLN A 252 53.74 18.01 24.09
CA GLN A 252 53.42 18.30 22.68
C GLN A 252 51.95 18.71 22.43
N ASN A 253 51.29 19.24 23.46
CA ASN A 253 49.99 19.88 23.33
C ASN A 253 50.13 21.23 22.64
N VAL A 254 49.22 21.50 21.72
CA VAL A 254 49.11 22.80 21.07
C VAL A 254 47.93 23.53 21.69
N ALA A 255 48.26 24.41 22.62
CA ALA A 255 47.36 25.44 23.06
C ALA A 255 47.18 26.47 21.97
N ILE A 256 45.94 26.73 21.58
CA ILE A 256 45.59 27.91 20.81
C ILE A 256 44.69 28.76 21.70
N GLY A 257 45.31 29.44 22.67
CA GLY A 257 44.63 30.32 23.62
C GLY A 257 44.20 31.64 23.02
#